data_AF-I1Q7F7-F1
#
_entry.id   AF-I1Q7F7-F1
#
_cell.length_a   1.000
_cell.length_b   1.000
_cell.length_c   1.000
_cell.angle_alpha   90.00
_cell.angle_beta   90.00
_cell.angle_gamma   90.00
#
_symmetry.space_group_name_H-M   'P 1'
#
loop_
_entity.id
_entity.type
_entity.pdbx_description
1 polymer ?
#
loop_
_entity_poly.entity_id
_entity_poly.type
_entity_poly.pdbx_seq_one_letter_code
_entity_poly.pdbx_strand_id
1 'polypeptide(L)'
;MSVQGPTPASPTALAMYLGESLVRVASKPHWFSVDVRVQPYATVDADGRKIISKGGTGHWVIDSESFSFDFLMESLRVAFKWGSNQSPSVWYFNKNLGEDVRLTGDTDLPDIFEMYATEASFHLLVAVLE
;
A
#
# COMPACT_ATOMS: atom_id res chain seq x y z
N MET A 1 -22.85 -50.29 3.68
CA MET A 1 -22.26 -50.22 2.32
C MET A 1 -21.47 -48.93 2.26
N SER A 2 -20.15 -49.01 2.48
CA SER A 2 -19.29 -47.82 2.44
C SER A 2 -18.81 -47.61 1.00
N VAL A 3 -19.19 -46.48 0.41
CA VAL A 3 -18.68 -46.04 -0.90
C VAL A 3 -17.23 -45.57 -0.71
N GLN A 4 -16.30 -46.39 -1.18
CA GLN A 4 -14.89 -46.08 -1.22
C GLN A 4 -14.64 -45.19 -2.43
N GLY A 5 -14.25 -43.93 -2.21
CA GLY A 5 -13.84 -43.02 -3.28
C GLY A 5 -12.62 -43.58 -4.05
N PRO A 6 -12.37 -43.12 -5.29
CA PRO A 6 -11.35 -43.71 -6.14
C PRO A 6 -9.96 -43.53 -5.52
N THR A 7 -9.25 -44.64 -5.34
CA THR A 7 -7.86 -44.68 -4.89
C THR A 7 -6.94 -44.07 -5.96
N PRO A 8 -6.02 -43.16 -5.63
CA PRO A 8 -5.10 -42.58 -6.62
C PRO A 8 -4.16 -43.65 -7.16
N ALA A 9 -4.08 -43.79 -8.49
CA ALA A 9 -3.42 -44.91 -9.16
C ALA A 9 -1.90 -44.77 -9.37
N SER A 10 -1.24 -43.75 -8.83
CA SER A 10 0.21 -43.60 -8.99
C SER A 10 0.80 -42.56 -8.01
N PRO A 11 2.04 -42.75 -7.52
CA PRO A 11 2.78 -41.72 -6.77
C PRO A 11 2.87 -40.39 -7.52
N THR A 12 2.88 -40.41 -8.86
CA THR A 12 2.87 -39.21 -9.70
C THR A 12 1.53 -38.47 -9.64
N ALA A 13 0.41 -39.19 -9.55
CA ALA A 13 -0.91 -38.60 -9.38
C ALA A 13 -1.07 -37.99 -7.97
N LEU A 14 -0.45 -38.59 -6.95
CA LEU A 14 -0.39 -38.01 -5.61
C LEU A 14 0.47 -36.73 -5.58
N ALA A 15 1.61 -36.73 -6.29
CA ALA A 15 2.47 -35.56 -6.41
C ALA A 15 1.82 -34.42 -7.21
N MET A 16 1.02 -34.74 -8.24
CA MET A 16 0.21 -33.76 -8.97
C MET A 16 -0.94 -33.25 -8.12
N TYR A 17 -1.67 -34.11 -7.39
CA TYR A 17 -2.76 -33.67 -6.50
C TYR A 17 -2.25 -32.83 -5.33
N LEU A 18 -1.08 -33.15 -4.76
CA LEU A 18 -0.43 -32.33 -3.74
C LEU A 18 0.22 -31.07 -4.33
N GLY A 19 0.72 -31.13 -5.57
CA GLY A 19 1.25 -29.98 -6.32
C GLY A 19 0.17 -29.00 -6.78
N GLU A 20 -1.03 -29.50 -7.09
CA GLU A 20 -2.25 -28.75 -7.41
C GLU A 20 -2.99 -28.31 -6.14
N SER A 21 -2.90 -29.06 -5.03
CA SER A 21 -3.35 -28.61 -3.70
C SER A 21 -2.39 -27.58 -3.08
N LEU A 22 -1.19 -27.42 -3.64
CA LEU A 22 -0.31 -26.27 -3.47
C LEU A 22 -0.64 -25.14 -4.45
N VAL A 23 -1.84 -25.13 -5.05
CA VAL A 23 -2.57 -23.86 -5.19
C VAL A 23 -2.76 -23.36 -3.77
N ARG A 24 -1.69 -22.73 -3.25
CA ARG A 24 -1.71 -21.88 -2.09
C ARG A 24 -2.91 -20.97 -2.35
N VAL A 25 -3.98 -21.17 -1.62
CA VAL A 25 -4.73 -20.03 -1.11
C VAL A 25 -3.71 -19.30 -0.25
N ALA A 26 -2.82 -18.54 -0.90
CA ALA A 26 -1.92 -17.65 -0.21
C ALA A 26 -2.87 -16.71 0.50
N SER A 27 -2.91 -16.80 1.83
CA SER A 27 -3.65 -15.85 2.65
C SER A 27 -3.23 -14.47 2.18
N LYS A 28 -4.20 -13.60 1.85
CA LYS A 28 -3.92 -12.20 1.49
C LYS A 28 -2.93 -11.64 2.54
N PRO A 29 -1.84 -10.98 2.11
CA PRO A 29 -0.90 -10.44 3.06
C PRO A 29 -1.63 -9.44 3.95
N HIS A 30 -1.42 -9.57 5.25
CA HIS A 30 -1.96 -8.65 6.24
C HIS A 30 -1.03 -7.45 6.45
N TRP A 31 0.28 -7.65 6.22
CA TRP A 31 1.32 -6.62 6.36
C TRP A 31 1.82 -6.17 4.99
N PHE A 32 1.95 -4.86 4.81
CA PHE A 32 2.49 -4.25 3.60
C PHE A 32 3.68 -3.36 3.92
N SER A 33 4.69 -3.42 3.06
CA SER A 33 5.76 -2.43 3.04
C SER A 33 5.36 -1.25 2.16
N VAL A 34 5.40 -0.03 2.70
CA VAL A 34 4.98 1.18 2.00
C VAL A 34 6.12 2.18 1.95
N ASP A 35 6.60 2.44 0.74
CA ASP A 35 7.60 3.46 0.47
C ASP A 35 6.91 4.79 0.15
N VAL A 36 6.98 5.72 1.09
CA VAL A 36 6.41 7.06 0.97
C VAL A 36 7.47 8.01 0.42
N ARG A 37 7.20 8.67 -0.69
CA ARG A 37 8.06 9.70 -1.27
C ARG A 37 7.35 11.04 -1.25
N VAL A 38 7.83 11.95 -0.41
CA VAL A 38 7.40 13.33 -0.34
C VAL A 38 8.25 14.17 -1.30
N GLN A 39 7.59 14.84 -2.23
CA GLN A 39 8.21 15.76 -3.18
C GLN A 39 8.73 17.03 -2.48
N PRO A 40 9.69 17.76 -3.08
CA PRO A 40 10.08 19.07 -2.58
C PRO A 40 8.87 20.01 -2.47
N TYR A 41 8.81 20.77 -1.38
CA TYR A 41 7.75 21.75 -1.14
C TYR A 41 8.30 23.00 -0.49
N ALA A 42 7.59 24.10 -0.68
CA ALA A 42 7.93 25.37 -0.07
C ALA A 42 7.04 25.63 1.14
N THR A 43 7.58 26.19 2.21
CA THR A 43 6.82 26.77 3.31
C THR A 43 7.13 28.25 3.42
N VAL A 44 6.29 29.00 4.12
CA VAL A 44 6.52 30.42 4.44
C VAL A 44 6.72 30.53 5.95
N ASP A 45 7.83 31.13 6.39
CA ASP A 45 8.08 31.38 7.81
C ASP A 45 7.30 32.61 8.33
N ALA A 46 7.43 32.87 9.64
CA ALA A 46 6.75 33.99 10.29
C ALA A 46 7.17 35.37 9.74
N ASP A 47 8.34 35.47 9.12
CA ASP A 47 8.87 36.70 8.52
C ASP A 47 8.47 36.83 7.03
N GLY A 48 7.66 35.90 6.50
CA GLY A 48 7.22 35.89 5.10
C GLY A 48 8.25 35.32 4.13
N ARG A 49 9.32 34.68 4.61
CA ARG A 49 10.37 34.12 3.75
C ARG A 49 9.99 32.71 3.29
N LYS A 50 10.23 32.45 2.00
CA LYS A 50 10.03 31.13 1.40
C LYS A 50 11.19 30.20 1.79
N ILE A 51 10.89 29.12 2.50
CA ILE A 51 11.81 28.05 2.84
C ILE A 51 11.52 26.85 1.94
N ILE A 52 12.53 26.30 1.27
CA ILE A 52 12.38 25.12 0.43
C ILE A 52 12.80 23.87 1.20
N SER A 53 11.85 22.97 1.43
CA SER A 53 12.11 21.61 1.88
C SER A 53 12.41 20.72 0.68
N LYS A 54 13.44 19.87 0.79
CA LYS A 54 13.78 18.89 -0.26
C LYS A 54 12.78 17.74 -0.35
N GLY A 55 11.78 17.70 0.53
CA GLY A 55 10.95 16.52 0.72
C GLY A 55 11.74 15.40 1.41
N GLY A 56 11.37 14.15 1.16
CA GLY A 56 12.06 13.01 1.73
C GLY A 56 11.38 11.68 1.42
N THR A 57 11.96 10.61 1.94
CA THR A 57 11.41 9.25 1.81
C THR A 57 11.21 8.63 3.18
N GLY A 58 10.10 7.92 3.36
CA GLY A 58 9.80 7.09 4.53
C GLY A 58 9.53 5.65 4.11
N HIS A 59 10.00 4.69 4.88
CA HIS A 59 9.72 3.27 4.67
C HIS A 59 8.92 2.75 5.85
N TRP A 60 7.67 2.38 5.62
CA TRP A 60 6.73 1.98 6.67
C TRP A 60 6.27 0.54 6.48
N VAL A 61 5.88 -0.10 7.58
CA VAL A 61 5.20 -1.40 7.56
C VAL A 61 3.83 -1.18 8.18
N ILE A 62 2.77 -1.47 7.42
CA ILE A 62 1.39 -1.22 7.84
C ILE A 62 0.60 -2.53 7.87
N ASP A 63 -0.32 -2.60 8.81
CA ASP A 63 -1.38 -3.62 8.86
C ASP A 63 -2.55 -3.13 7.99
N SER A 64 -2.90 -3.88 6.96
CA SER A 64 -4.01 -3.57 6.04
C SER A 64 -5.39 -3.52 6.70
N GLU A 65 -5.60 -4.20 7.82
CA GLU A 65 -6.88 -4.19 8.56
C GLU A 65 -7.01 -2.97 9.48
N SER A 66 -5.88 -2.43 9.94
CA SER A 66 -5.83 -1.29 10.85
C SER A 66 -5.48 0.04 10.17
N PHE A 67 -5.06 0.01 8.90
CA PHE A 67 -4.64 1.20 8.15
C PHE A 67 -5.84 2.01 7.67
N SER A 68 -5.79 3.33 7.91
CA SER A 68 -6.76 4.29 7.41
C SER A 68 -6.07 5.51 6.80
N PHE A 69 -6.81 6.24 5.98
CA PHE A 69 -6.38 7.50 5.40
C PHE A 69 -6.08 8.54 6.48
N ASP A 70 -6.91 8.63 7.52
CA ASP A 70 -6.65 9.54 8.65
C ASP A 70 -5.34 9.21 9.37
N PHE A 71 -5.08 7.91 9.58
CA PHE A 71 -3.81 7.46 10.16
C PHE A 71 -2.61 7.82 9.28
N LEU A 72 -2.73 7.63 7.96
CA LEU A 72 -1.72 8.05 6.98
C LEU A 72 -1.45 9.56 7.05
N MET A 73 -2.50 10.37 7.07
CA MET A 73 -2.39 11.82 7.09
C MET A 73 -1.73 12.33 8.37
N GLU A 74 -2.07 11.77 9.52
CA GLU A 74 -1.42 12.11 10.79
C GLU A 74 0.03 11.63 10.83
N SER A 75 0.33 10.43 10.31
CA SER A 75 1.69 9.91 10.19
C SER A 75 2.57 10.82 9.33
N LEU A 76 2.05 11.29 8.20
CA LEU A 76 2.73 12.25 7.34
C LEU A 76 2.99 13.57 8.06
N ARG A 77 2.03 14.07 8.85
CA ARG A 77 2.14 15.35 9.59
C ARG A 77 3.17 15.28 10.71
N VAL A 78 3.32 14.11 11.33
CA VAL A 78 4.35 13.87 12.33
C VAL A 78 5.72 13.82 11.65
N ALA A 79 5.85 13.05 10.57
CA ALA A 79 7.11 12.81 9.87
C ALA A 79 7.63 14.03 9.08
N PHE A 80 6.74 14.82 8.48
CA PHE A 80 7.06 15.96 7.63
C PHE A 80 6.35 17.21 8.13
N LYS A 81 7.09 18.32 8.22
CA LYS A 81 6.56 19.59 8.73
C LYS A 81 6.29 20.55 7.57
N TRP A 82 5.02 20.80 7.29
CA TRP A 82 4.55 21.80 6.34
C TRP A 82 3.82 22.96 7.04
N GLY A 83 3.52 24.03 6.29
CA GLY A 83 2.85 25.22 6.81
C GLY A 83 1.40 24.96 7.24
N SER A 84 0.85 25.78 8.14
CA SER A 84 -0.52 25.62 8.64
C SER A 84 -1.61 25.80 7.58
N ASN A 85 -1.30 26.50 6.48
CA ASN A 85 -2.15 26.67 5.32
C ASN A 85 -1.97 25.57 4.26
N GLN A 86 -1.11 24.58 4.51
CA GLN A 86 -0.79 23.55 3.53
C GLN A 86 -1.35 22.19 3.94
N SER A 87 -1.60 21.35 2.94
CA SER A 87 -2.02 19.97 3.16
C SER A 87 -1.32 19.03 2.18
N PRO A 88 -1.00 17.80 2.62
CA PRO A 88 -0.45 16.80 1.71
C PRO A 88 -1.59 16.24 0.87
N SER A 89 -1.30 16.01 -0.40
CA SER A 89 -2.07 15.14 -1.27
C SER A 89 -1.27 13.87 -1.50
N VAL A 90 -1.95 12.73 -1.52
CA VAL A 90 -1.33 11.41 -1.65
C VAL A 90 -1.79 10.77 -2.95
N TRP A 91 -0.86 10.14 -3.66
CA TRP A 91 -1.12 9.36 -4.86
C TRP A 91 -0.50 7.97 -4.74
N TYR A 92 -1.13 7.00 -5.39
CA TYR A 92 -0.64 5.65 -5.57
C TYR A 92 -0.70 5.30 -7.06
N PHE A 93 0.18 4.40 -7.50
CA PHE A 93 0.15 3.94 -8.88
C PHE A 93 -0.95 2.88 -9.05
N ASN A 94 -1.98 3.16 -9.84
CA ASN A 94 -3.03 2.19 -10.12
C ASN A 94 -2.60 1.29 -11.29
N LYS A 95 -2.22 0.04 -11.00
CA LYS A 95 -1.78 -0.94 -12.01
C LYS A 95 -2.83 -1.24 -13.09
N ASN A 96 -4.11 -1.11 -12.76
CA ASN A 96 -5.19 -1.39 -13.70
C ASN A 96 -5.36 -0.26 -14.73
N LEU A 97 -5.07 0.98 -14.32
CA LEU A 97 -5.16 2.16 -15.17
C LEU A 97 -3.81 2.54 -15.80
N GLY A 98 -2.70 2.12 -15.19
CA GLY A 98 -1.34 2.47 -15.63
C GLY A 98 -0.93 3.91 -15.29
N GLU A 99 -1.55 4.54 -14.29
CA GLU A 99 -1.30 5.94 -13.91
C GLU A 99 -1.38 6.18 -12.39
N ASP A 100 -0.88 7.33 -11.94
CA ASP A 100 -0.98 7.78 -10.55
C ASP A 100 -2.38 8.32 -10.25
N VAL A 101 -3.07 7.70 -9.29
CA VAL A 101 -4.41 8.08 -8.85
C VAL A 101 -4.34 8.69 -7.45
N ARG A 102 -5.11 9.76 -7.22
CA ARG A 102 -5.16 10.44 -5.92
C ARG A 102 -5.94 9.61 -4.92
N LEU A 103 -5.32 9.31 -3.78
CA LEU A 103 -6.00 8.72 -2.63
C LEU A 103 -6.77 9.81 -1.89
N THR A 104 -8.09 9.66 -1.81
CA THR A 104 -8.97 10.68 -1.22
C THR A 104 -9.64 10.24 0.09
N GLY A 105 -9.56 8.96 0.43
CA GLY A 105 -10.12 8.40 1.66
C GLY A 105 -10.00 6.88 1.69
N ASP A 106 -10.72 6.26 2.62
CA ASP A 106 -10.62 4.82 2.87
C ASP A 106 -11.27 3.94 1.79
N THR A 107 -12.13 4.51 0.93
CA THR A 107 -12.87 3.77 -0.08
C THR A 107 -11.96 3.04 -1.07
N ASP A 108 -10.80 3.61 -1.39
CA ASP A 108 -9.87 3.05 -2.36
C ASP A 108 -8.89 2.03 -1.73
N LEU A 109 -8.75 2.00 -0.40
CA LEU A 109 -7.75 1.19 0.30
C LEU A 109 -7.90 -0.32 0.07
N PRO A 110 -9.11 -0.92 0.12
CA PRO A 110 -9.27 -2.35 -0.16
C PRO A 110 -8.75 -2.75 -1.54
N ASP A 111 -9.05 -1.93 -2.55
CA ASP A 111 -8.63 -2.17 -3.93
C ASP A 111 -7.12 -2.02 -4.09
N ILE A 112 -6.50 -1.07 -3.37
CA ILE A 112 -5.03 -0.92 -3.35
C ILE A 112 -4.39 -2.18 -2.74
N PHE A 113 -4.85 -2.63 -1.58
CA PHE A 113 -4.29 -3.83 -0.93
C PHE A 113 -4.46 -5.08 -1.78
N GLU A 114 -5.59 -5.24 -2.45
CA GLU A 114 -5.80 -6.34 -3.38
C GLU A 114 -4.86 -6.25 -4.59
N MET A 115 -4.71 -5.05 -5.18
CA MET A 115 -3.85 -4.80 -6.34
C MET A 115 -2.36 -5.08 -6.08
N TYR A 116 -1.93 -4.92 -4.82
CA TYR A 116 -0.54 -5.13 -4.39
C TYR A 116 -0.35 -6.38 -3.52
N ALA A 117 -1.35 -7.27 -3.44
CA ALA A 117 -1.31 -8.45 -2.59
C ALA A 117 -0.18 -9.44 -2.96
N THR A 118 0.24 -9.48 -4.22
CA THR A 118 1.32 -10.37 -4.67
C THR A 118 2.68 -9.89 -4.20
N GLU A 119 2.94 -8.58 -4.26
CA GLU A 119 4.22 -7.98 -3.88
C GLU A 119 4.30 -7.64 -2.38
N ALA A 120 3.15 -7.58 -1.70
CA ALA A 120 3.00 -7.09 -0.33
C ALA A 120 3.73 -5.75 -0.09
N SER A 121 3.83 -4.94 -1.15
CA SER A 121 4.56 -3.69 -1.14
C SER A 121 4.06 -2.73 -2.22
N PHE A 122 4.05 -1.43 -1.90
CA PHE A 122 3.70 -0.37 -2.84
C PHE A 122 4.33 0.96 -2.45
N HIS A 123 4.22 1.95 -3.34
CA HIS A 123 4.77 3.28 -3.13
C HIS A 123 3.65 4.32 -3.08
N LEU A 124 3.84 5.33 -2.24
CA LEU A 124 2.99 6.51 -2.19
C LEU A 124 3.80 7.73 -2.61
N LEU A 125 3.26 8.51 -3.54
CA LEU A 125 3.76 9.83 -3.87
C LEU A 125 2.99 10.86 -3.06
N VAL A 126 3.70 11.81 -2.46
CA VAL A 126 3.10 12.86 -1.63
C VAL A 126 3.59 14.22 -2.11
N ALA A 127 2.65 15.12 -2.35
CA ALA A 127 2.92 16.51 -2.68
C ALA A 127 2.24 17.39 -1.64
N VAL A 128 2.97 18.35 -1.10
CA VAL A 128 2.43 19.35 -0.17
C VAL A 128 2.00 20.56 -0.98
N LEU A 129 0.72 20.89 -0.91
CA LEU A 129 0.08 21.96 -1.68
C LEU A 129 -0.45 23.05 -0.75
N GLU A 130 -0.55 24.27 -1.28
CA GLU A 130 -1.18 25.44 -0.64
C GLU A 130 -2.71 25.41 -0.72
#